data_AF-A0A1I2QQM4-F1
#
_entry.id   AF-A0A1I2QQM4-F1
#
_cell.length_a   1.000
_cell.length_b   1.000
_cell.length_c   1.000
_cell.angle_alpha   90.00
_cell.angle_beta   90.00
_cell.angle_gamma   90.00
#
_symmetry.space_group_name_H-M   'P 1'
#
loop_
_entity.id
_entity.type
_entity.pdbx_description
1 polymer ?
#
loop_
_entity_poly.entity_id
_entity_poly.type
_entity_poly.pdbx_seq_one_letter_code
_entity_poly.pdbx_strand_id
1 'polypeptide(L)'
;METKPNSANIVRQQTGEVRAFSLAHPVRLKDGTTLEVLHLRRPTGGEMRNIEVTGRKPYDLTLQIIEATCGLTRAEADSIDGGDVTALMEIVLPFLESGTGAKQ
;
A
#
# COMPACT_ATOMS: atom_id res chain seq x y z
N MET A 1 26.02 -5.04 15.38
CA MET A 1 25.58 -5.19 13.98
C MET A 1 24.58 -4.09 13.71
N GLU A 2 25.00 -3.06 12.98
CA GLU A 2 24.11 -1.97 12.57
C GLU A 2 23.21 -2.47 11.42
N THR A 3 21.92 -2.56 11.69
CA THR A 3 20.88 -2.76 10.67
C THR A 3 20.80 -1.50 9.81
N LYS A 4 21.19 -1.62 8.53
CA LYS A 4 21.05 -0.55 7.54
C LYS A 4 19.58 -0.15 7.40
N PRO A 5 19.25 1.15 7.32
CA PRO A 5 17.88 1.60 7.10
C PRO A 5 17.39 1.14 5.71
N ASN A 6 16.17 0.61 5.68
CA ASN A 6 15.48 0.11 4.49
C ASN A 6 15.16 1.27 3.54
N SER A 7 16.04 1.52 2.56
CA SER A 7 16.03 2.69 1.68
C SER A 7 14.95 2.67 0.59
N ALA A 8 14.15 1.60 0.49
CA ALA A 8 13.03 1.54 -0.46
C ALA A 8 11.83 2.37 0.05
N ASN A 9 11.74 2.59 1.36
CA ASN A 9 10.58 3.22 1.99
C ASN A 9 10.85 4.68 2.40
N ILE A 10 11.53 5.44 1.54
CA ILE A 10 11.76 6.86 1.79
C ILE A 10 10.43 7.58 1.59
N VAL A 11 9.82 7.95 2.72
CA VAL A 11 8.71 8.87 2.93
C VAL A 11 8.87 10.14 2.07
N ARG A 12 8.56 10.06 0.78
CA ARG A 12 8.50 11.24 -0.09
C ARG A 12 7.06 11.74 -0.08
N GLN A 13 6.85 12.77 0.74
CA GLN A 13 5.67 13.67 0.72
C GLN A 13 4.32 13.05 1.12
N GLN A 14 4.31 12.13 2.08
CA GLN A 14 3.08 11.64 2.67
C GLN A 14 2.52 12.68 3.67
N THR A 15 1.36 13.25 3.39
CA THR A 15 0.60 14.05 4.38
C THR A 15 -0.38 13.13 5.11
N GLY A 16 -0.33 13.11 6.45
CA GLY A 16 -1.22 12.29 7.30
C GLY A 16 -0.48 11.34 8.27
N GLU A 17 -1.23 10.74 9.20
CA GLU A 17 -0.72 9.73 10.12
C GLU A 17 -0.39 8.44 9.35
N VAL A 18 0.88 8.00 9.42
CA VAL A 18 1.34 6.74 8.84
C VAL A 18 1.32 5.67 9.93
N ARG A 19 0.70 4.53 9.63
CA ARG A 19 0.62 3.37 10.52
C ARG A 19 1.38 2.20 9.90
N ALA A 20 2.26 1.60 10.70
CA ALA A 20 3.01 0.42 10.29
C ALA A 20 2.24 -0.86 10.63
N PHE A 21 2.18 -1.80 9.68
CA PHE A 21 1.55 -3.11 9.83
C PHE A 21 2.53 -4.18 9.40
N SER A 22 2.92 -5.06 10.32
CA SER A 22 3.78 -6.20 10.01
C SER A 22 3.02 -7.25 9.21
N LEU A 23 3.62 -7.70 8.12
CA LEU A 23 3.08 -8.77 7.30
C LEU A 23 3.40 -10.13 7.95
N ALA A 24 2.37 -10.97 8.08
CA ALA A 24 2.56 -12.36 8.53
C ALA A 24 3.39 -13.17 7.51
N HIS A 25 3.27 -12.81 6.23
CA HIS A 25 4.03 -13.38 5.12
C HIS A 25 4.67 -12.24 4.32
N PRO A 26 6.01 -12.13 4.27
CA PRO A 26 6.68 -11.08 3.52
C PRO A 26 6.34 -11.15 2.03
N VAL A 27 6.04 -10.00 1.42
CA VAL A 27 5.76 -9.88 -0.01
C VAL A 27 7.05 -9.56 -0.75
N ARG A 28 7.37 -10.33 -1.78
CA ARG A 28 8.61 -10.12 -2.55
C ARG A 28 8.31 -9.48 -3.90
N LEU A 29 8.80 -8.26 -4.08
CA LEU A 29 8.68 -7.51 -5.31
C LEU A 29 9.61 -8.07 -6.39
N LYS A 30 9.29 -7.77 -7.65
CA LYS A 30 10.03 -8.26 -8.82
C LYS A 30 11.50 -7.83 -8.85
N ASP A 31 11.83 -6.69 -8.26
CA ASP A 31 13.21 -6.19 -8.14
C ASP A 31 14.02 -6.90 -7.04
N GLY A 32 13.39 -7.82 -6.30
CA GLY A 32 13.99 -8.56 -5.20
C GLY A 32 13.77 -7.91 -3.83
N THR A 33 13.16 -6.73 -3.75
CA THR A 33 12.79 -6.06 -2.51
C THR A 33 11.78 -6.92 -1.74
N THR A 34 11.98 -7.06 -0.43
CA THR A 34 11.06 -7.81 0.44
C THR A 34 10.35 -6.82 1.36
N LEU A 35 9.03 -6.79 1.26
CA LEU A 35 8.16 -6.03 2.13
C LEU A 35 7.79 -6.91 3.33
N GLU A 36 8.30 -6.56 4.51
CA GLU A 36 7.94 -7.19 5.78
C GLU A 36 6.96 -6.33 6.59
N VAL A 37 6.92 -5.03 6.30
CA VAL A 37 6.08 -4.04 6.98
C VAL A 37 5.44 -3.13 5.94
N LEU A 38 4.11 -3.06 5.94
CA LEU A 38 3.36 -2.07 5.17
C LEU A 38 3.20 -0.79 5.97
N HIS A 39 3.45 0.33 5.32
CA HIS A 39 3.22 1.65 5.89
C HIS A 39 1.97 2.24 5.25
N LEU A 40 0.87 2.23 6.00
CA LEU A 40 -0.45 2.61 5.52
C LEU A 40 -0.76 4.04 5.96
N ARG A 41 -1.30 4.84 5.06
CA ARG A 41 -1.89 6.14 5.35
C ARG A 41 -3.20 6.28 4.60
N ARG A 42 -4.06 7.20 5.06
CA ARG A 42 -5.26 7.52 4.29
C ARG A 42 -4.86 8.33 3.05
N PRO A 43 -5.26 7.90 1.85
CA PRO A 43 -5.06 8.70 0.65
C PRO A 43 -5.86 10.00 0.75
N THR A 44 -5.28 11.09 0.25
CA THR A 44 -5.93 12.39 0.15
C THR A 44 -7.00 12.36 -0.94
N GLY A 45 -7.96 13.29 -0.86
CA GLY A 45 -8.99 13.40 -1.90
C GLY A 45 -8.43 13.68 -3.30
N GLY A 46 -7.25 14.31 -3.41
CA GLY A 46 -6.56 14.50 -4.70
C GLY A 46 -6.06 13.19 -5.30
N GLU A 47 -5.47 12.34 -4.47
CA GLU A 47 -4.99 11.01 -4.89
C GLU A 47 -6.15 10.09 -5.26
N MET A 48 -7.23 10.14 -4.49
CA MET A 48 -8.46 9.40 -4.81
C MET A 48 -9.07 9.82 -6.15
N ARG A 49 -8.96 11.10 -6.55
CA ARG A 49 -9.42 11.56 -7.87
C ARG A 49 -8.54 11.10 -9.03
N ASN A 50 -7.28 10.78 -8.75
CA ASN A 50 -6.35 10.27 -9.75
C ASN A 50 -6.52 8.76 -9.99
N ILE A 51 -7.35 8.09 -9.19
CA ILE A 51 -7.68 6.67 -9.41
C ILE A 51 -8.56 6.56 -10.65
N GLU A 52 -8.02 5.95 -11.69
CA GLU A 52 -8.70 5.71 -12.95
C GLU A 52 -9.57 4.43 -12.86
N VAL A 53 -10.89 4.61 -12.83
CA VAL A 53 -11.86 3.50 -12.86
C VAL A 53 -12.12 3.04 -14.31
N THR A 54 -11.10 3.03 -15.17
CA THR A 54 -11.27 2.79 -16.62
C THR A 54 -11.47 1.31 -16.99
N GLY A 55 -11.49 0.41 -16.00
CA GLY A 55 -12.13 -0.92 -16.10
C GLY A 55 -11.48 -1.92 -17.07
N ARG A 56 -10.23 -1.68 -17.53
CA ARG A 56 -9.61 -2.54 -18.54
C ARG A 56 -8.95 -3.80 -17.98
N LYS A 57 -8.71 -3.91 -16.67
CA LYS A 57 -8.13 -5.10 -16.03
C LYS A 57 -8.71 -5.33 -14.63
N PRO A 58 -8.91 -6.60 -14.20
CA PRO A 58 -9.61 -6.94 -12.95
C PRO A 58 -8.99 -6.37 -11.66
N TYR A 59 -7.68 -6.09 -11.64
CA TYR A 59 -6.95 -5.66 -10.44
C TYR A 59 -6.44 -4.22 -10.50
N ASP A 60 -6.75 -3.48 -11.56
CA ASP A 60 -6.17 -2.15 -11.80
C ASP A 60 -6.60 -1.15 -10.71
N LEU A 61 -7.89 -1.16 -10.36
CA LEU A 61 -8.42 -0.36 -9.27
C LEU A 61 -7.80 -0.74 -7.92
N THR A 62 -7.64 -2.04 -7.67
CA THR A 62 -7.05 -2.58 -6.44
C THR A 62 -5.61 -2.13 -6.27
N LEU A 63 -4.80 -2.25 -7.31
CA LEU A 63 -3.40 -1.83 -7.30
C LEU A 63 -3.26 -0.32 -7.10
N GLN A 64 -4.14 0.49 -7.70
CA GLN A 64 -4.14 1.94 -7.49
C GLN A 64 -4.52 2.33 -6.05
N ILE A 65 -5.43 1.60 -5.41
CA ILE A 65 -5.77 1.79 -4.00
C ILE A 65 -4.58 1.41 -3.10
N ILE A 66 -3.92 0.29 -3.38
CA ILE A 66 -2.71 -0.14 -2.67
C ILE A 66 -1.59 0.90 -2.85
N GLU A 67 -1.36 1.38 -4.08
CA GLU A 67 -0.39 2.43 -4.41
C GLU A 67 -0.62 3.67 -3.54
N ALA A 68 -1.84 4.21 -3.56
CA ALA A 68 -2.17 5.42 -2.84
C ALA A 68 -2.09 5.25 -1.32
N THR A 69 -2.50 4.08 -0.79
CA THR A 69 -2.59 3.83 0.66
C THR A 69 -1.24 3.46 1.26
N CYS A 70 -0.45 2.63 0.56
CA CYS A 70 0.86 2.19 1.00
C CYS A 70 1.98 3.16 0.61
N GLY A 71 1.69 4.15 -0.24
CA GLY A 71 2.70 5.07 -0.77
C GLY A 71 3.73 4.41 -1.65
N LEU A 72 3.34 3.31 -2.31
CA LEU A 72 4.16 2.68 -3.33
C LEU A 72 4.15 3.54 -4.59
N THR A 73 5.19 3.44 -5.39
CA THR A 73 5.16 3.90 -6.77
C THR A 73 4.35 2.95 -7.63
N ARG A 74 3.82 3.44 -8.75
CA ARG A 74 3.18 2.58 -9.76
C ARG A 74 4.03 1.37 -10.17
N ALA A 75 5.34 1.56 -10.32
CA ALA A 75 6.25 0.46 -10.69
C ALA A 75 6.36 -0.62 -9.59
N GLU A 76 6.34 -0.22 -8.32
CA GLU A 76 6.31 -1.15 -7.19
C GLU A 76 4.96 -1.87 -7.11
N ALA A 77 3.85 -1.14 -7.27
CA ALA A 77 2.52 -1.73 -7.30
C ALA A 77 2.34 -2.73 -8.46
N ASP A 78 2.83 -2.40 -9.66
CA ASP A 78 2.83 -3.27 -10.83
C ASP A 78 3.72 -4.52 -10.67
N SER A 79 4.60 -4.53 -9.68
CA SER A 79 5.52 -5.64 -9.39
C SER A 79 4.96 -6.66 -8.38
N ILE A 80 3.80 -6.36 -7.79
CA ILE A 80 3.12 -7.23 -6.82
C ILE A 80 2.51 -8.43 -7.57
N ASP A 81 2.75 -9.63 -7.05
CA ASP A 81 2.13 -10.84 -7.59
C ASP A 81 0.62 -10.85 -7.31
N GLY A 82 -0.18 -11.40 -8.23
CA GLY A 82 -1.63 -11.48 -8.08
C GLY A 82 -2.09 -12.20 -6.81
N GLY A 83 -1.31 -13.18 -6.31
CA GLY A 83 -1.57 -13.82 -5.02
C GLY A 83 -1.39 -12.88 -3.83
N ASP A 84 -0.38 -12.02 -3.88
CA ASP A 84 -0.07 -11.06 -2.81
C ASP A 84 -1.04 -9.88 -2.80
N VAL A 85 -1.62 -9.50 -3.94
CA VAL A 85 -2.64 -8.44 -4.02
C VAL A 85 -3.80 -8.71 -3.06
N THR A 86 -4.24 -9.97 -2.94
CA THR A 86 -5.34 -10.33 -2.03
C THR A 86 -4.93 -10.14 -0.58
N ALA A 87 -3.75 -10.61 -0.19
CA ALA A 87 -3.23 -10.47 1.18
C ALA A 87 -3.03 -9.00 1.59
N LEU A 88 -2.56 -8.17 0.66
CA LEU A 88 -2.41 -6.72 0.90
C LEU A 88 -3.78 -6.06 1.13
N MET A 89 -4.81 -6.46 0.38
CA MET A 89 -6.16 -5.91 0.52
C MET A 89 -6.84 -6.29 1.84
N GLU A 90 -6.52 -7.44 2.43
CA GLU A 90 -7.00 -7.83 3.77
C GLU A 90 -6.53 -6.86 4.86
N ILE A 91 -5.47 -6.09 4.63
CA ILE A 91 -4.95 -5.08 5.56
C ILE A 91 -5.40 -3.68 5.14
N VAL A 92 -5.33 -3.37 3.84
CA VAL A 92 -5.68 -2.06 3.29
C VAL A 92 -7.17 -1.74 3.48
N LEU A 93 -8.07 -2.69 3.22
CA LEU A 93 -9.52 -2.44 3.31
C LEU A 93 -9.96 -2.09 4.74
N PRO A 94 -9.66 -2.89 5.79
CA PRO A 94 -10.03 -2.52 7.16
C PRO A 94 -9.44 -1.19 7.61
N PHE A 95 -8.21 -0.88 7.16
CA PHE A 95 -7.58 0.41 7.45
C PHE A 95 -8.37 1.58 6.86
N LEU A 96 -8.84 1.48 5.61
CA LEU A 96 -9.68 2.50 4.99
C LEU A 96 -11.10 2.56 5.59
N GLU A 97 -11.68 1.42 5.94
CA GLU A 97 -13.03 1.28 6.52
C GLU A 97 -13.13 1.77 7.96
N SER A 98 -12.02 1.79 8.72
CA SER A 98 -11.93 2.46 10.04
C SER A 98 -12.23 3.98 9.98
N GLY A 99 -12.64 4.47 8.81
CA GLY A 99 -12.97 5.81 8.36
C GLY A 99 -13.73 6.74 9.29
N THR A 100 -14.69 6.23 10.06
CA THR A 100 -15.79 7.07 10.60
C THR A 100 -16.22 6.65 12.01
N GLY A 101 -15.68 7.29 13.06
CA GLY A 101 -16.38 7.36 14.35
C GLY A 101 -16.82 6.03 15.01
N ALA A 102 -16.15 4.91 14.71
CA ALA A 102 -16.33 3.70 15.49
C ALA A 102 -15.63 3.96 16.84
N LYS A 103 -16.44 4.22 17.87
CA LYS A 103 -16.00 4.24 19.27
C LYS A 103 -15.12 3.02 19.52
N GLN A 104 -13.88 3.25 19.94
CA GLN A 104 -13.24 2.33 20.88
C GLN A 104 -14.00 2.38 22.20
#